data_AF-A0A5R9FUZ5-F1
#
_entry.id   AF-A0A5R9FUZ5-F1
#
_cell.length_a   1.000
_cell.length_b   1.000
_cell.length_c   1.000
_cell.angle_alpha   90.00
_cell.angle_beta   90.00
_cell.angle_gamma   90.00
#
_symmetry.space_group_name_H-M   'P 1'
#
loop_
_entity.id
_entity.type
_entity.pdbx_description
1 polymer ?
#
loop_
_entity_poly.entity_id
_entity_poly.type
_entity_poly.pdbx_seq_one_letter_code
_entity_poly.pdbx_strand_id
1 'polypeptide(L)'
;MSRSIPLKTPLDESGLWHKTPFTTPHSTAGTAERQLPVHTLLPVQGESAMPLGHTVTVTSGEMHEIFERLAPHLPPCLRKVKPRPSGYGLCFEFAPFTGREDEPTKPRALYDDPKLTYVPESDDPAEHQLRQTAGLIIDEVYDTAREEWKDAVYVADLKQVVKDAPDRWKTYEREMKALESAYTYLRTPEASHEWPSALSRLVDAQDRTMAAAIAFDERALDIAAAHRTHLYADLGHDAALGKAGYPEARDWHIVSAEDYGSGYFSAWSTSVPLQERVRRLVAEQDAHVSKVGRLSSMATS
;
A
#
# COMPACT_ATOMS: atom_id res chain seq x y z
N MET A 1 11.43 3.30 -10.27
CA MET A 1 12.74 3.64 -10.87
C MET A 1 13.21 4.92 -10.22
N SER A 2 14.21 4.83 -9.34
CA SER A 2 14.59 5.92 -8.43
C SER A 2 15.63 6.83 -9.08
N ARG A 3 15.34 8.13 -9.14
CA ARG A 3 16.27 9.19 -9.53
C ARG A 3 16.97 9.66 -8.26
N SER A 4 18.31 9.71 -8.25
CA SER A 4 19.10 9.92 -7.03
C SER A 4 20.01 11.14 -7.15
N ILE A 5 19.91 12.06 -6.18
CA ILE A 5 20.74 13.26 -6.03
C ILE A 5 21.65 13.07 -4.80
N PRO A 6 22.98 13.00 -4.92
CA PRO A 6 23.88 12.88 -3.77
C PRO A 6 23.91 14.17 -2.96
N LEU A 7 23.72 14.07 -1.63
CA LEU A 7 23.82 15.20 -0.70
C LEU A 7 24.95 14.94 0.30
N LYS A 8 25.86 15.91 0.46
CA LYS A 8 27.10 15.76 1.24
C LYS A 8 27.14 16.46 2.61
N THR A 9 26.08 17.11 3.11
CA THR A 9 26.22 17.98 4.31
C THR A 9 24.87 18.19 5.06
N PRO A 10 24.86 18.42 6.40
CA PRO A 10 23.65 18.35 7.22
C PRO A 10 22.75 19.60 7.09
N LEU A 11 21.43 19.38 7.15
CA LEU A 11 20.39 20.39 7.30
C LEU A 11 20.12 20.67 8.80
N ASP A 12 19.52 21.82 9.13
CA ASP A 12 19.17 22.17 10.50
C ASP A 12 18.05 21.27 11.12
N GLU A 13 17.73 21.47 12.40
CA GLU A 13 16.75 20.65 13.13
C GLU A 13 15.34 20.66 12.52
N SER A 14 15.00 21.68 11.72
CA SER A 14 13.71 21.81 11.03
C SER A 14 13.74 21.32 9.58
N GLY A 15 14.93 21.19 8.97
CA GLY A 15 15.10 20.84 7.56
C GLY A 15 14.54 21.88 6.58
N LEU A 16 14.20 23.08 7.07
CA LEU A 16 13.73 24.22 6.31
C LEU A 16 14.52 25.45 6.73
N TRP A 17 15.25 26.06 5.80
CA TRP A 17 16.07 27.24 6.11
C TRP A 17 15.18 28.46 6.33
N HIS A 18 14.94 28.83 7.61
CA HIS A 18 14.30 30.10 7.93
C HIS A 18 15.28 31.27 7.76
N LYS A 19 14.77 32.40 7.22
CA LYS A 19 15.44 33.71 7.25
C LYS A 19 15.71 34.13 8.70
N THR A 20 16.96 34.09 9.14
CA THR A 20 17.38 34.87 10.30
C THR A 20 17.61 36.32 9.88
N PRO A 21 17.12 37.31 10.64
CA PRO A 21 17.38 38.72 10.37
C PRO A 21 18.87 39.03 10.60
N PHE A 22 19.44 39.71 9.61
CA PHE A 22 20.81 40.20 9.57
C PHE A 22 21.20 40.86 10.90
N THR A 23 22.17 40.28 11.60
CA THR A 23 22.92 40.96 12.66
C THR A 23 24.40 40.76 12.37
N THR A 24 25.04 41.76 11.77
CA THR A 24 26.51 41.92 11.80
C THR A 24 26.93 42.09 13.27
N PRO A 25 28.08 41.55 13.73
CA PRO A 25 29.35 42.13 13.31
C PRO A 25 30.62 41.22 13.34
N HIS A 26 31.68 41.83 12.82
CA HIS A 26 33.11 41.68 13.13
C HIS A 26 33.96 40.52 12.56
N SER A 27 34.77 40.95 11.59
CA SER A 27 36.06 40.43 11.15
C SER A 27 37.01 40.01 12.28
N THR A 28 37.61 38.82 12.15
CA THR A 28 39.00 38.57 12.56
C THR A 28 39.60 37.46 11.68
N ALA A 29 40.88 37.63 11.35
CA ALA A 29 41.61 36.92 10.32
C ALA A 29 42.14 35.52 10.72
N GLY A 30 42.32 34.68 9.70
CA GLY A 30 43.41 33.70 9.60
C GLY A 30 43.08 32.26 10.00
N THR A 31 43.25 31.30 9.07
CA THR A 31 44.33 30.28 9.10
C THR A 31 43.99 29.06 8.21
N ALA A 32 44.94 28.77 7.30
CA ALA A 32 45.30 27.49 6.68
C ALA A 32 44.25 26.64 5.93
N GLU A 33 44.43 26.66 4.60
CA GLU A 33 44.47 25.48 3.72
C GLU A 33 44.62 24.13 4.42
N ARG A 34 43.66 23.23 4.14
CA ARG A 34 43.90 21.79 4.04
C ARG A 34 43.19 21.26 2.80
N GLN A 35 43.97 21.13 1.72
CA GLN A 35 43.65 20.24 0.60
C GLN A 35 43.75 18.77 1.06
N LEU A 36 42.83 17.93 0.56
CA LEU A 36 43.01 16.57 -0.03
C LEU A 36 41.74 15.70 0.16
N PRO A 37 41.46 14.68 -0.70
CA PRO A 37 42.03 14.37 -2.01
C PRO A 37 41.02 14.47 -3.16
N VAL A 38 41.54 14.79 -4.35
CA VAL A 38 40.86 14.60 -5.64
C VAL A 38 40.84 13.10 -5.94
N HIS A 39 39.65 12.53 -6.11
CA HIS A 39 39.50 11.24 -6.79
C HIS A 39 38.85 11.45 -8.15
N THR A 40 39.72 11.57 -9.15
CA THR A 40 39.40 11.35 -10.55
C THR A 40 39.26 9.84 -10.77
N LEU A 41 38.13 9.39 -11.30
CA LEU A 41 38.05 8.09 -11.96
C LEU A 41 38.00 8.34 -13.47
N LEU A 42 39.09 7.97 -14.15
CA LEU A 42 39.20 7.96 -15.60
C LEU A 42 38.40 6.81 -16.22
N PRO A 43 38.03 6.92 -17.51
CA PRO A 43 37.20 5.93 -18.19
C PRO A 43 38.06 4.76 -18.70
N VAL A 44 37.53 3.55 -18.57
CA VAL A 44 37.92 2.43 -19.43
C VAL A 44 36.91 2.38 -20.57
N GLN A 45 37.38 2.68 -21.78
CA GLN A 45 36.64 2.53 -23.02
C GLN A 45 36.33 1.05 -23.28
N GLY A 46 35.07 0.76 -23.58
CA GLY A 46 34.66 -0.50 -24.18
C GLY A 46 33.20 -0.80 -23.88
N GLU A 47 32.36 -0.68 -24.92
CA GLU A 47 31.01 -1.23 -25.04
C GLU A 47 29.83 -0.39 -24.48
N SER A 48 28.97 0.00 -25.43
CA SER A 48 27.59 0.47 -25.30
C SER A 48 26.89 0.08 -24.00
N ALA A 49 26.87 1.00 -23.05
CA ALA A 49 25.89 1.03 -21.98
C ALA A 49 24.94 2.20 -22.22
N MET A 50 23.65 1.92 -22.29
CA MET A 50 22.56 2.90 -22.24
C MET A 50 22.85 3.92 -21.11
N PRO A 51 22.64 5.23 -21.29
CA PRO A 51 23.02 6.22 -20.29
C PRO A 51 22.19 5.99 -19.02
N LEU A 52 22.84 5.38 -18.02
CA LEU A 52 22.37 5.26 -16.65
C LEU A 52 22.18 6.68 -16.07
N GLY A 53 21.07 6.88 -15.36
CA GLY A 53 20.51 8.20 -15.05
C GLY A 53 21.48 9.27 -14.56
N HIS A 54 21.20 10.51 -14.95
CA HIS A 54 21.98 11.69 -14.56
C HIS A 54 21.98 11.87 -13.05
N THR A 55 23.17 11.87 -12.47
CA THR A 55 23.40 12.22 -11.07
C THR A 55 23.79 13.70 -11.02
N VAL A 56 22.97 14.55 -10.40
CA VAL A 56 23.26 15.98 -10.27
C VAL A 56 23.94 16.23 -8.92
N THR A 57 25.12 16.84 -8.94
CA THR A 57 25.80 17.27 -7.71
C THR A 57 25.45 18.73 -7.45
N VAL A 58 24.95 19.02 -6.25
CA VAL A 58 24.49 20.37 -5.85
C VAL A 58 25.21 20.77 -4.57
N THR A 59 25.76 21.98 -4.55
CA THR A 59 26.38 22.58 -3.37
C THR A 59 25.33 23.06 -2.37
N SER A 60 25.73 23.34 -1.13
CA SER A 60 24.79 23.85 -0.11
C SER A 60 24.19 25.21 -0.48
N GLY A 61 24.94 26.07 -1.16
CA GLY A 61 24.47 27.39 -1.60
C GLY A 61 23.42 27.28 -2.70
N GLU A 62 23.68 26.44 -3.71
CA GLU A 62 22.73 26.15 -4.79
C GLU A 62 21.45 25.51 -4.24
N MET A 63 21.57 24.61 -3.26
CA MET A 63 20.40 24.00 -2.63
C MET A 63 19.54 25.02 -1.88
N HIS A 64 20.16 25.97 -1.17
CA HIS A 64 19.44 27.06 -0.50
C HIS A 64 18.69 27.92 -1.52
N GLU A 65 19.36 28.31 -2.59
CA GLU A 65 18.78 29.10 -3.67
C GLU A 65 17.60 28.37 -4.35
N ILE A 66 17.73 27.07 -4.60
CA ILE A 66 16.64 26.25 -5.15
C ILE A 66 15.42 26.27 -4.23
N PHE A 67 15.59 26.05 -2.92
CA PHE A 67 14.47 26.05 -1.99
C PHE A 67 13.85 27.44 -1.81
N GLU A 68 14.63 28.52 -1.87
CA GLU A 68 14.06 29.88 -1.90
C GLU A 68 13.17 30.13 -3.13
N ARG A 69 13.56 29.60 -4.30
CA ARG A 69 12.76 29.68 -5.53
C ARG A 69 11.50 28.80 -5.46
N LEU A 70 11.60 27.62 -4.84
CA LEU A 70 10.49 26.67 -4.72
C LEU A 70 9.49 27.02 -3.61
N ALA A 71 9.89 27.75 -2.58
CA ALA A 71 9.08 28.03 -1.39
C ALA A 71 7.61 28.46 -1.67
N PRO A 72 7.31 29.32 -2.68
CA PRO A 72 5.92 29.71 -2.98
C PRO A 72 5.04 28.58 -3.53
N HIS A 73 5.66 27.49 -3.99
CA HIS A 73 5.01 26.39 -4.72
C HIS A 73 5.04 25.06 -3.95
N LEU A 74 5.70 25.00 -2.79
CA LEU A 74 5.72 23.81 -1.94
C LEU A 74 4.31 23.55 -1.37
N PRO A 75 3.88 22.28 -1.26
CA PRO A 75 2.56 21.98 -0.74
C PRO A 75 2.48 22.38 0.74
N PRO A 76 1.34 22.90 1.21
CA PRO A 76 1.19 23.41 2.59
C PRO A 76 1.30 22.31 3.65
N CYS A 77 1.15 21.03 3.26
CA CYS A 77 1.34 19.89 4.14
C CYS A 77 2.82 19.54 4.37
N LEU A 78 3.78 20.06 3.59
CA LEU A 78 5.19 19.76 3.79
C LEU A 78 5.69 20.37 5.10
N ARG A 79 6.28 19.53 5.96
CA ARG A 79 6.81 19.93 7.27
C ARG A 79 8.32 20.00 7.29
N LYS A 80 8.99 19.02 6.68
CA LYS A 80 10.44 18.91 6.75
C LYS A 80 11.00 18.26 5.49
N VAL A 81 12.18 18.71 5.11
CA VAL A 81 13.00 18.11 4.06
C VAL A 81 14.30 17.65 4.70
N LYS A 82 14.71 16.40 4.47
CA LYS A 82 15.96 15.84 5.00
C LYS A 82 16.69 15.00 3.95
N PRO A 83 18.03 14.89 3.99
CA PRO A 83 18.73 13.91 3.17
C PRO A 83 18.27 12.51 3.56
N ARG A 84 18.16 11.60 2.60
CA ARG A 84 17.86 10.19 2.93
C ARG A 84 19.00 9.58 3.77
N PRO A 85 18.71 8.66 4.70
CA PRO A 85 19.74 7.98 5.50
C PRO A 85 20.80 7.24 4.67
N SER A 86 20.46 6.83 3.46
CA SER A 86 21.39 6.20 2.50
C SER A 86 22.44 7.17 1.94
N GLY A 87 22.30 8.48 2.18
CA GLY A 87 23.15 9.53 1.59
C GLY A 87 22.76 9.94 0.17
N TYR A 88 21.74 9.29 -0.42
CA TYR A 88 21.27 9.55 -1.78
C TYR A 88 19.81 9.99 -1.79
N GLY A 89 19.53 11.20 -2.28
CA GLY A 89 18.21 11.77 -2.45
C GLY A 89 17.68 12.54 -1.25
N LEU A 90 16.48 13.09 -1.41
CA LEU A 90 15.73 13.79 -0.37
C LEU A 90 14.62 12.89 0.20
N CYS A 91 14.30 13.13 1.45
CA CYS A 91 13.14 12.59 2.14
C CYS A 91 12.29 13.77 2.58
N PHE A 92 11.01 13.68 2.28
CA PHE A 92 10.01 14.68 2.62
C PHE A 92 9.17 14.13 3.77
N GLU A 93 8.80 15.01 4.68
CA GLU A 93 7.93 14.69 5.80
C GLU A 93 6.73 15.62 5.72
N PHE A 94 5.54 15.04 5.61
CA PHE A 94 4.29 15.77 5.48
C PHE A 94 3.49 15.72 6.78
N ALA A 95 2.56 16.64 6.94
CA ALA A 95 1.47 16.50 7.89
C ALA A 95 0.68 15.23 7.54
N PRO A 96 0.19 14.45 8.52
CA PRO A 96 -0.57 13.23 8.23
C PRO A 96 -1.78 13.52 7.33
N PHE A 97 -1.85 12.83 6.20
CA PHE A 97 -2.99 12.86 5.30
C PHE A 97 -4.17 12.11 5.91
N THR A 98 -5.38 12.63 5.73
CA THR A 98 -6.62 11.96 6.15
C THR A 98 -7.28 11.20 5.00
N GLY A 99 -6.85 11.46 3.76
CA GLY A 99 -7.43 10.90 2.55
C GLY A 99 -8.78 11.52 2.17
N ARG A 100 -9.14 12.65 2.78
CA ARG A 100 -10.38 13.40 2.51
C ARG A 100 -10.13 14.84 2.08
N GLU A 101 -8.92 15.33 2.27
CA GLU A 101 -8.38 16.52 1.62
C GLU A 101 -8.20 16.32 0.10
N ASP A 102 -8.08 17.43 -0.63
CA ASP A 102 -7.79 17.43 -2.06
C ASP A 102 -6.44 16.79 -2.38
N GLU A 103 -6.35 16.14 -3.55
CA GLU A 103 -5.11 15.53 -4.04
C GLU A 103 -4.00 16.59 -4.16
N PRO A 104 -2.79 16.34 -3.61
CA PRO A 104 -1.65 17.22 -3.79
C PRO A 104 -1.30 17.38 -5.28
N THR A 105 -1.57 18.55 -5.84
CA THR A 105 -1.31 18.88 -7.24
C THR A 105 -0.44 20.12 -7.35
N LYS A 106 0.47 20.13 -8.34
CA LYS A 106 1.34 21.28 -8.58
C LYS A 106 0.50 22.49 -8.94
N PRO A 107 0.71 23.65 -8.27
CA PRO A 107 -0.02 24.86 -8.61
C PRO A 107 0.33 25.29 -10.02
N ARG A 108 -0.66 25.72 -10.80
CA ARG A 108 -0.44 26.19 -12.18
C ARG A 108 0.59 27.32 -12.27
N ALA A 109 0.65 28.17 -11.24
CA ALA A 109 1.60 29.27 -11.13
C ALA A 109 3.08 28.82 -11.17
N LEU A 110 3.38 27.55 -10.86
CA LEU A 110 4.73 26.98 -10.97
C LEU A 110 5.27 27.05 -12.42
N TYR A 111 4.40 26.82 -13.41
CA TYR A 111 4.79 26.76 -14.82
C TYR A 111 5.05 28.14 -15.44
N ASP A 112 4.46 29.18 -14.85
CA ASP A 112 4.58 30.57 -15.30
C ASP A 112 5.66 31.34 -14.51
N ASP A 113 6.34 30.70 -13.55
CA ASP A 113 7.35 31.35 -12.72
C ASP A 113 8.64 31.60 -13.52
N PRO A 114 9.04 32.86 -13.77
CA PRO A 114 10.23 33.19 -14.55
C PRO A 114 11.53 32.70 -13.91
N LYS A 115 11.55 32.40 -12.60
CA LYS A 115 12.70 31.83 -11.88
C LYS A 115 12.86 30.32 -12.05
N LEU A 116 11.83 29.66 -12.58
CA LEU A 116 11.76 28.20 -12.76
C LEU A 116 11.52 27.79 -14.21
N THR A 117 11.14 28.72 -15.09
CA THR A 117 10.94 28.48 -16.52
C THR A 117 12.23 27.97 -17.18
N TYR A 118 12.15 27.12 -18.19
CA TYR A 118 13.34 26.55 -18.86
C TYR A 118 14.32 27.63 -19.37
N VAL A 119 15.62 27.42 -19.14
CA VAL A 119 16.73 28.15 -19.75
C VAL A 119 17.62 27.15 -20.49
N PRO A 120 18.00 27.40 -21.76
CA PRO A 120 18.92 26.53 -22.47
C PRO A 120 20.29 26.45 -21.78
N GLU A 121 20.87 25.26 -21.72
CA GLU A 121 22.21 25.05 -21.15
C GLU A 121 23.30 25.88 -21.89
N SER A 122 23.11 26.13 -23.18
CA SER A 122 24.01 26.97 -23.99
C SER A 122 24.06 28.42 -23.55
N ASP A 123 23.00 28.92 -22.93
CA ASP A 123 22.82 30.33 -22.63
C ASP A 123 23.37 30.64 -21.22
N ASP A 124 23.03 29.77 -20.26
CA ASP A 124 23.55 29.82 -18.89
C ASP A 124 23.56 28.41 -18.27
N PRO A 125 24.71 27.70 -18.28
CA PRO A 125 24.81 26.34 -17.74
C PRO A 125 24.48 26.25 -16.24
N ALA A 126 24.85 27.26 -15.45
CA ALA A 126 24.62 27.24 -14.01
C ALA A 126 23.14 27.43 -13.69
N GLU A 127 22.50 28.38 -14.36
CA GLU A 127 21.06 28.62 -14.21
C GLU A 127 20.24 27.45 -14.77
N HIS A 128 20.66 26.86 -15.89
CA HIS A 128 20.05 25.64 -16.42
C HIS A 128 20.05 24.52 -15.36
N GLN A 129 21.20 24.27 -14.74
CA GLN A 129 21.34 23.24 -13.72
C GLN A 129 20.47 23.53 -12.48
N LEU A 130 20.43 24.78 -12.01
CA LEU A 130 19.58 25.19 -10.88
C LEU A 130 18.09 24.92 -11.16
N ARG A 131 17.59 25.34 -12.33
CA ARG A 131 16.18 25.17 -12.70
C ARG A 131 15.82 23.72 -12.97
N GLN A 132 16.70 22.97 -13.62
CA GLN A 132 16.49 21.53 -13.82
C GLN A 132 16.41 20.80 -12.49
N THR A 133 17.31 21.11 -11.55
CA THR A 133 17.32 20.52 -10.20
C THR A 133 16.07 20.92 -9.41
N ALA A 134 15.67 22.18 -9.46
CA ALA A 134 14.43 22.65 -8.83
C ALA A 134 13.20 21.91 -9.37
N GLY A 135 13.13 21.69 -10.69
CA GLY A 135 12.12 20.89 -11.35
C GLY A 135 12.08 19.44 -10.84
N LEU A 136 13.23 18.78 -10.73
CA LEU A 136 13.32 17.43 -10.19
C LEU A 136 12.85 17.34 -8.73
N ILE A 137 13.24 18.30 -7.90
CA ILE A 137 12.87 18.33 -6.47
C ILE A 137 11.36 18.57 -6.32
N ILE A 138 10.78 19.55 -7.02
CA ILE A 138 9.34 19.82 -6.91
C ILE A 138 8.51 18.66 -7.48
N ASP A 139 9.01 17.98 -8.53
CA ASP A 139 8.41 16.74 -9.02
C ASP A 139 8.39 15.67 -7.93
N GLU A 140 9.54 15.40 -7.29
CA GLU A 140 9.66 14.37 -6.24
C GLU A 140 8.80 14.70 -5.01
N VAL A 141 8.73 15.97 -4.58
CA VAL A 141 7.88 16.41 -3.46
C VAL A 141 6.41 16.08 -3.72
N TYR A 142 5.88 16.46 -4.89
CA TYR A 142 4.47 16.24 -5.20
C TYR A 142 4.16 14.77 -5.50
N ASP A 143 5.09 14.04 -6.13
CA ASP A 143 4.93 12.60 -6.34
C ASP A 143 4.86 11.86 -4.99
N THR A 144 5.76 12.16 -4.06
CA THR A 144 5.76 11.57 -2.70
C THR A 144 4.51 11.97 -1.91
N ALA A 145 4.12 13.25 -1.94
CA ALA A 145 2.91 13.72 -1.26
C ALA A 145 1.65 13.01 -1.79
N ARG A 146 1.56 12.81 -3.11
CA ARG A 146 0.46 12.10 -3.76
C ARG A 146 0.44 10.62 -3.40
N GLU A 147 1.60 9.96 -3.33
CA GLU A 147 1.70 8.56 -2.88
C GLU A 147 1.19 8.39 -1.44
N GLU A 148 1.67 9.23 -0.51
CA GLU A 148 1.18 9.21 0.88
C GLU A 148 -0.32 9.54 1.00
N TRP A 149 -0.81 10.47 0.18
CA TRP A 149 -2.24 10.80 0.12
C TRP A 149 -3.07 9.62 -0.41
N LYS A 150 -2.63 8.93 -1.48
CA LYS A 150 -3.34 7.75 -2.00
C LYS A 150 -3.45 6.64 -0.95
N ASP A 151 -2.37 6.38 -0.23
CA ASP A 151 -2.38 5.45 0.90
C ASP A 151 -3.40 5.86 1.97
N ALA A 152 -3.50 7.15 2.29
CA ALA A 152 -4.46 7.67 3.25
C ALA A 152 -5.91 7.55 2.75
N VAL A 153 -6.20 7.87 1.48
CA VAL A 153 -7.52 7.67 0.85
C VAL A 153 -7.92 6.20 0.94
N TYR A 154 -7.01 5.31 0.58
CA TYR A 154 -7.24 3.87 0.62
C TYR A 154 -7.60 3.38 2.03
N VAL A 155 -6.85 3.79 3.05
CA VAL A 155 -7.15 3.46 4.44
C VAL A 155 -8.50 4.05 4.88
N ALA A 156 -8.82 5.28 4.47
CA ALA A 156 -10.08 5.93 4.80
C ALA A 156 -11.28 5.22 4.18
N ASP A 157 -11.15 4.73 2.94
CA ASP A 157 -12.18 3.96 2.24
C ASP A 157 -12.35 2.58 2.87
N LEU A 158 -11.26 1.89 3.22
CA LEU A 158 -11.31 0.62 3.95
C LEU A 158 -12.04 0.76 5.29
N LYS A 159 -11.76 1.80 6.07
CA LYS A 159 -12.49 2.08 7.32
C LYS A 159 -14.00 2.20 7.10
N GLN A 160 -14.41 2.75 5.96
CA GLN A 160 -15.83 2.91 5.63
C GLN A 160 -16.48 1.60 5.18
N VAL A 161 -15.76 0.74 4.46
CA VAL A 161 -16.35 -0.48 3.89
C VAL A 161 -16.29 -1.71 4.81
N VAL A 162 -15.28 -1.83 5.68
CA VAL A 162 -15.08 -3.01 6.53
C VAL A 162 -16.24 -3.23 7.50
N LYS A 163 -16.77 -2.17 8.13
CA LYS A 163 -17.99 -2.19 8.98
C LYS A 163 -18.09 -3.43 9.91
N ASP A 164 -19.01 -4.34 9.61
CA ASP A 164 -19.36 -5.54 10.36
C ASP A 164 -18.60 -6.80 9.92
N ALA A 165 -17.59 -6.69 9.04
CA ALA A 165 -16.76 -7.83 8.60
C ALA A 165 -16.19 -8.65 9.77
N PRO A 166 -15.65 -8.05 10.86
CA PRO A 166 -15.09 -8.85 11.95
C PRO A 166 -16.13 -9.78 12.61
N ASP A 167 -17.36 -9.30 12.80
CA ASP A 167 -18.43 -10.09 13.43
C ASP A 167 -19.00 -11.14 12.48
N ARG A 168 -19.10 -10.81 11.18
CA ARG A 168 -19.46 -11.78 10.13
C ARG A 168 -18.42 -12.89 10.01
N TRP A 169 -17.13 -12.54 10.05
CA TRP A 169 -16.03 -13.51 10.01
C TRP A 169 -16.08 -14.46 11.20
N LYS A 170 -16.17 -13.92 12.43
CA LYS A 170 -16.30 -14.75 13.65
C LYS A 170 -17.52 -15.66 13.61
N THR A 171 -18.63 -15.17 13.05
CA THR A 171 -19.85 -15.97 12.86
C THR A 171 -19.59 -17.13 11.90
N TYR A 172 -18.97 -16.86 10.74
CA TYR A 172 -18.58 -17.90 9.80
C TYR A 172 -17.65 -18.95 10.44
N GLU A 173 -16.60 -18.53 11.14
CA GLU A 173 -15.69 -19.45 11.82
C GLU A 173 -16.40 -20.34 12.85
N ARG A 174 -17.35 -19.78 13.60
CA ARG A 174 -18.15 -20.52 14.59
C ARG A 174 -19.04 -21.55 13.90
N GLU A 175 -19.79 -21.17 12.87
CA GLU A 175 -20.69 -22.08 12.18
C GLU A 175 -19.91 -23.17 11.44
N MET A 176 -18.76 -22.84 10.84
CA MET A 176 -17.87 -23.81 10.20
C MET A 176 -17.39 -24.87 11.19
N LYS A 177 -16.96 -24.48 12.39
CA LYS A 177 -16.60 -25.42 13.47
C LYS A 177 -17.78 -26.29 13.92
N ALA A 178 -18.99 -25.72 13.95
CA ALA A 178 -20.20 -26.47 14.27
C ALA A 178 -20.55 -27.50 13.19
N LEU A 179 -20.39 -27.15 11.91
CA LEU A 179 -20.56 -28.04 10.77
C LEU A 179 -19.56 -29.20 10.82
N GLU A 180 -18.27 -28.91 11.03
CA GLU A 180 -17.23 -29.93 11.20
C GLU A 180 -17.53 -30.88 12.35
N SER A 181 -18.00 -30.34 13.49
CA SER A 181 -18.37 -31.12 14.66
C SER A 181 -19.58 -32.03 14.39
N ALA A 182 -20.63 -31.49 13.75
CA ALA A 182 -21.83 -32.25 13.38
C ALA A 182 -21.50 -33.40 12.41
N TYR A 183 -20.66 -33.12 11.41
CA TYR A 183 -20.24 -34.13 10.44
C TYR A 183 -19.31 -35.20 11.07
N THR A 184 -18.44 -34.80 11.99
CA THR A 184 -17.59 -35.73 12.75
C THR A 184 -18.42 -36.63 13.65
N TYR A 185 -19.47 -36.08 14.28
CA TYR A 185 -20.36 -36.82 15.16
C TYR A 185 -21.01 -38.03 14.47
N LEU A 186 -21.32 -37.94 13.17
CA LEU A 186 -21.88 -39.06 12.40
C LEU A 186 -21.00 -40.33 12.38
N ARG A 187 -19.72 -40.22 12.75
CA ARG A 187 -18.78 -41.35 12.81
C ARG A 187 -18.71 -42.00 14.20
N THR A 188 -19.46 -41.48 15.17
CA THR A 188 -19.50 -42.02 16.53
C THR A 188 -20.52 -43.16 16.64
N PRO A 189 -20.32 -44.15 17.54
CA PRO A 189 -21.33 -45.17 17.82
C PRO A 189 -22.66 -44.57 18.25
N GLU A 190 -22.64 -43.49 19.02
CA GLU A 190 -23.81 -42.80 19.57
C GLU A 190 -24.72 -42.28 18.46
N ALA A 191 -24.15 -41.74 17.38
CA ALA A 191 -24.92 -41.25 16.24
C ALA A 191 -25.77 -42.34 15.56
N SER A 192 -25.38 -43.61 15.65
CA SER A 192 -26.18 -44.71 15.08
C SER A 192 -27.52 -44.90 15.80
N HIS A 193 -27.59 -44.56 17.09
CA HIS A 193 -28.80 -44.68 17.90
C HIS A 193 -29.78 -43.52 17.69
N GLU A 194 -29.32 -42.40 17.13
CA GLU A 194 -30.13 -41.21 16.86
C GLU A 194 -29.93 -40.67 15.43
N TRP A 195 -29.73 -41.58 14.48
CA TRP A 195 -29.32 -41.25 13.11
C TRP A 195 -30.18 -40.16 12.44
N PRO A 196 -31.53 -40.19 12.49
CA PRO A 196 -32.35 -39.12 11.90
C PRO A 196 -32.08 -37.75 12.54
N SER A 197 -31.94 -37.69 13.87
CA SER A 197 -31.66 -36.46 14.60
C SER A 197 -30.25 -35.94 14.31
N ALA A 198 -29.26 -36.85 14.21
CA ALA A 198 -27.89 -36.48 13.88
C ALA A 198 -27.78 -35.90 12.46
N LEU A 199 -28.49 -36.48 11.49
CA LEU A 199 -28.59 -35.92 10.13
C LEU A 199 -29.30 -34.57 10.10
N SER A 200 -30.40 -34.41 10.84
CA SER A 200 -31.09 -33.11 10.95
C SER A 200 -30.14 -32.02 11.46
N ARG A 201 -29.36 -32.31 12.51
CA ARG A 201 -28.36 -31.36 13.05
C ARG A 201 -27.25 -31.03 12.06
N LEU A 202 -26.84 -31.99 11.21
CA LEU A 202 -25.89 -31.73 10.13
C LEU A 202 -26.48 -30.74 9.11
N VAL A 203 -27.70 -31.00 8.62
CA VAL A 203 -28.37 -30.11 7.64
C VAL A 203 -28.53 -28.70 8.21
N ASP A 204 -28.99 -28.57 9.46
CA ASP A 204 -29.10 -27.26 10.10
C ASP A 204 -27.74 -26.54 10.20
N ALA A 205 -26.64 -27.27 10.42
CA ALA A 205 -25.30 -26.71 10.46
C ALA A 205 -24.78 -26.32 9.06
N GLN A 206 -25.12 -27.09 8.02
CA GLN A 206 -24.81 -26.76 6.63
C GLN A 206 -25.50 -25.45 6.22
N ASP A 207 -26.79 -25.31 6.52
CA ASP A 207 -27.58 -24.12 6.21
C ASP A 207 -27.05 -22.87 6.94
N ARG A 208 -26.76 -22.98 8.24
CA ARG A 208 -26.18 -21.85 9.01
C ARG A 208 -24.80 -21.46 8.50
N THR A 209 -23.95 -22.43 8.15
CA THR A 209 -22.61 -22.17 7.61
C THR A 209 -22.70 -21.50 6.24
N MET A 210 -23.63 -21.95 5.38
CA MET A 210 -23.89 -21.32 4.08
C MET A 210 -24.36 -19.87 4.25
N ALA A 211 -25.32 -19.62 5.15
CA ALA A 211 -25.81 -18.27 5.41
C ALA A 211 -24.69 -17.35 5.94
N ALA A 212 -23.84 -17.85 6.85
CA ALA A 212 -22.71 -17.09 7.38
C ALA A 212 -21.64 -16.81 6.31
N ALA A 213 -21.37 -17.77 5.42
CA ALA A 213 -20.46 -17.61 4.29
C ALA A 213 -20.95 -16.55 3.31
N ILE A 214 -22.23 -16.60 2.91
CA ILE A 214 -22.85 -15.59 2.05
C ILE A 214 -22.76 -14.20 2.68
N ALA A 215 -23.13 -14.08 3.95
CA ALA A 215 -23.07 -12.80 4.66
C ALA A 215 -21.64 -12.26 4.70
N PHE A 216 -20.62 -13.09 4.95
CA PHE A 216 -19.24 -12.63 4.91
C PHE A 216 -18.82 -12.23 3.49
N ASP A 217 -19.15 -13.03 2.47
CA ASP A 217 -18.82 -12.76 1.07
C ASP A 217 -19.39 -11.43 0.55
N GLU A 218 -20.61 -11.05 0.97
CA GLU A 218 -21.19 -9.72 0.65
C GLU A 218 -20.29 -8.58 1.11
N ARG A 219 -19.74 -8.68 2.32
CA ARG A 219 -18.86 -7.67 2.89
C ARG A 219 -17.45 -7.76 2.31
N ALA A 220 -16.98 -8.98 2.05
CA ALA A 220 -15.68 -9.21 1.43
C ALA A 220 -15.63 -8.66 -0.01
N LEU A 221 -16.74 -8.68 -0.75
CA LEU A 221 -16.86 -8.00 -2.04
C LEU A 221 -16.65 -6.49 -1.93
N ASP A 222 -17.29 -5.81 -0.97
CA ASP A 222 -17.09 -4.37 -0.74
C ASP A 222 -15.60 -4.06 -0.47
N ILE A 223 -14.94 -4.90 0.34
CA ILE A 223 -13.52 -4.76 0.67
C ILE A 223 -12.65 -5.03 -0.57
N ALA A 224 -12.92 -6.08 -1.34
CA ALA A 224 -12.21 -6.41 -2.57
C ALA A 224 -12.37 -5.32 -3.65
N ALA A 225 -13.54 -4.70 -3.73
CA ALA A 225 -13.78 -3.57 -4.62
C ALA A 225 -12.94 -2.35 -4.21
N ALA A 226 -12.82 -2.07 -2.90
CA ALA A 226 -11.92 -1.03 -2.40
C ALA A 226 -10.45 -1.33 -2.74
N HIS A 227 -10.00 -2.58 -2.54
CA HIS A 227 -8.66 -3.01 -2.95
C HIS A 227 -8.41 -2.77 -4.44
N ARG A 228 -9.37 -3.12 -5.30
CA ARG A 228 -9.27 -2.92 -6.76
C ARG A 228 -9.16 -1.44 -7.13
N THR A 229 -9.98 -0.58 -6.52
CA THR A 229 -9.94 0.88 -6.76
C THR A 229 -8.56 1.45 -6.45
N HIS A 230 -7.88 0.90 -5.45
CA HIS A 230 -6.59 1.36 -4.94
C HIS A 230 -5.41 0.47 -5.37
N LEU A 231 -5.52 -0.26 -6.49
CA LEU A 231 -4.49 -1.18 -7.00
C LEU A 231 -3.10 -0.51 -7.18
N TYR A 232 -3.07 0.81 -7.35
CA TYR A 232 -1.85 1.60 -7.56
C TYR A 232 -1.39 2.37 -6.32
N ALA A 233 -1.94 2.08 -5.14
CA ALA A 233 -1.37 2.52 -3.87
C ALA A 233 -0.14 1.64 -3.54
N ASP A 234 0.85 2.20 -2.84
CA ASP A 234 2.03 1.44 -2.44
C ASP A 234 1.73 0.49 -1.28
N LEU A 235 0.64 0.73 -0.57
CA LEU A 235 0.19 -0.08 0.54
C LEU A 235 -0.43 -1.40 0.07
N GLY A 236 0.17 -2.54 0.46
CA GLY A 236 -0.43 -3.85 0.27
C GLY A 236 -1.74 -4.02 1.04
N HIS A 237 -2.61 -4.94 0.59
CA HIS A 237 -3.97 -5.14 1.14
C HIS A 237 -3.99 -5.33 2.67
N ASP A 238 -3.16 -6.23 3.20
CA ASP A 238 -3.09 -6.51 4.65
C ASP A 238 -2.59 -5.31 5.45
N ALA A 239 -1.60 -4.58 4.91
CA ALA A 239 -1.07 -3.38 5.55
C ALA A 239 -2.12 -2.26 5.56
N ALA A 240 -2.93 -2.14 4.52
CA ALA A 240 -4.03 -1.20 4.42
C ALA A 240 -5.14 -1.49 5.42
N LEU A 241 -5.56 -2.76 5.53
CA LEU A 241 -6.52 -3.20 6.55
C LEU A 241 -5.98 -3.04 7.97
N GLY A 242 -4.69 -3.32 8.20
CA GLY A 242 -4.02 -3.07 9.47
C GLY A 242 -4.04 -1.60 9.86
N LYS A 243 -3.68 -0.67 8.95
CA LYS A 243 -3.79 0.78 9.16
C LYS A 243 -5.24 1.25 9.31
N ALA A 244 -6.21 0.54 8.72
CA ALA A 244 -7.63 0.79 8.91
C ALA A 244 -8.14 0.39 10.31
N GLY A 245 -7.35 -0.37 11.09
CA GLY A 245 -7.68 -0.81 12.44
C GLY A 245 -8.06 -2.28 12.55
N TYR A 246 -7.82 -3.08 11.50
CA TYR A 246 -8.19 -4.49 11.42
C TYR A 246 -6.97 -5.38 11.13
N PRO A 247 -5.98 -5.46 12.05
CA PRO A 247 -4.78 -6.28 11.84
C PRO A 247 -5.08 -7.78 11.72
N GLU A 248 -6.20 -8.26 12.25
CA GLU A 248 -6.70 -9.63 12.12
C GLU A 248 -7.20 -9.96 10.71
N ALA A 249 -7.42 -8.95 9.85
CA ALA A 249 -8.01 -9.16 8.53
C ALA A 249 -7.13 -9.95 7.55
N ARG A 250 -5.84 -10.10 7.85
CA ARG A 250 -4.92 -11.01 7.11
C ARG A 250 -5.41 -12.46 7.09
N ASP A 251 -6.21 -12.85 8.08
CA ASP A 251 -6.76 -14.20 8.22
C ASP A 251 -8.12 -14.34 7.51
N TRP A 252 -8.69 -13.23 7.02
CA TRP A 252 -9.96 -13.22 6.32
C TRP A 252 -9.82 -13.76 4.90
N HIS A 253 -10.79 -14.57 4.48
CA HIS A 253 -10.82 -15.09 3.12
C HIS A 253 -11.50 -14.11 2.16
N ILE A 254 -10.71 -13.20 1.58
CA ILE A 254 -11.17 -12.22 0.58
C ILE A 254 -10.55 -12.60 -0.77
N VAL A 255 -11.39 -12.86 -1.78
CA VAL A 255 -10.94 -13.13 -3.15
C VAL A 255 -10.97 -11.87 -4.00
N SER A 256 -10.59 -11.96 -5.29
CA SER A 256 -10.69 -10.81 -6.19
C SER A 256 -12.15 -10.38 -6.35
N ALA A 257 -12.39 -9.07 -6.52
CA ALA A 257 -13.73 -8.53 -6.75
C ALA A 257 -14.44 -9.20 -7.94
N GLU A 258 -13.68 -9.63 -8.96
CA GLU A 258 -14.21 -10.31 -10.16
C GLU A 258 -14.66 -11.75 -9.91
N ASP A 259 -14.16 -12.39 -8.85
CA ASP A 259 -14.55 -13.75 -8.51
C ASP A 259 -15.93 -13.79 -7.85
N TYR A 260 -16.34 -12.71 -7.17
CA TYR A 260 -17.68 -12.61 -6.61
C TYR A 260 -18.72 -12.45 -7.72
N GLY A 261 -19.77 -13.29 -7.68
CA GLY A 261 -20.81 -13.31 -8.71
C GLY A 261 -20.46 -14.10 -9.96
N SER A 262 -19.28 -14.72 -10.02
CA SER A 262 -18.96 -15.67 -11.10
C SER A 262 -19.95 -16.84 -11.09
N GLY A 263 -20.56 -17.10 -12.24
CA GLY A 263 -21.51 -18.22 -12.42
C GLY A 263 -20.83 -19.58 -12.60
N TYR A 264 -19.50 -19.62 -12.69
CA TYR A 264 -18.75 -20.86 -12.90
C TYR A 264 -17.40 -20.81 -12.19
N PHE A 265 -17.13 -21.86 -11.40
CA PHE A 265 -15.82 -22.14 -10.86
C PHE A 265 -15.41 -23.55 -11.26
N SER A 266 -14.21 -23.68 -11.82
CA SER A 266 -13.65 -25.00 -12.13
C SER A 266 -13.33 -25.76 -10.83
N ALA A 267 -13.25 -27.08 -10.90
CA ALA A 267 -12.81 -27.91 -9.78
C ALA A 267 -11.38 -27.56 -9.30
N TRP A 268 -10.57 -26.94 -10.16
CA TRP A 268 -9.19 -26.54 -9.89
C TRP A 268 -9.08 -25.10 -9.38
N SER A 269 -10.18 -24.35 -9.32
CA SER A 269 -10.18 -22.99 -8.78
C SER A 269 -9.92 -23.06 -7.27
N THR A 270 -8.74 -22.58 -6.84
CA THR A 270 -8.27 -22.60 -5.45
C THR A 270 -8.70 -21.35 -4.65
N SER A 271 -8.87 -20.23 -5.36
CA SER A 271 -9.40 -18.97 -4.83
C SER A 271 -10.83 -18.81 -5.31
N VAL A 272 -11.80 -19.20 -4.47
CA VAL A 272 -13.24 -19.04 -4.72
C VAL A 272 -13.90 -18.43 -3.49
N PRO A 273 -15.02 -17.69 -3.61
CA PRO A 273 -15.76 -17.15 -2.47
C PRO A 273 -16.11 -18.22 -1.43
N LEU A 274 -16.33 -17.84 -0.17
CA LEU A 274 -16.67 -18.78 0.90
C LEU A 274 -17.93 -19.58 0.58
N GLN A 275 -18.94 -18.95 -0.01
CA GLN A 275 -20.17 -19.60 -0.44
C GLN A 275 -19.87 -20.81 -1.34
N GLU A 276 -18.96 -20.65 -2.30
CA GLU A 276 -18.57 -21.74 -3.20
C GLU A 276 -17.76 -22.82 -2.47
N ARG A 277 -16.88 -22.44 -1.54
CA ARG A 277 -16.15 -23.41 -0.69
C ARG A 277 -17.12 -24.26 0.14
N VAL A 278 -18.10 -23.63 0.79
CA VAL A 278 -19.11 -24.32 1.60
C VAL A 278 -20.00 -25.19 0.71
N ARG A 279 -20.42 -24.70 -0.46
CA ARG A 279 -21.22 -25.50 -1.41
C ARG A 279 -20.52 -26.79 -1.81
N ARG A 280 -19.21 -26.74 -2.10
CA ARG A 280 -18.40 -27.91 -2.44
C ARG A 280 -18.31 -28.89 -1.26
N LEU A 281 -18.04 -28.38 -0.06
CA LEU A 281 -17.98 -29.21 1.15
C LEU A 281 -19.31 -29.91 1.44
N VAL A 282 -20.43 -29.20 1.35
CA VAL A 282 -21.77 -29.77 1.55
C VAL A 282 -22.03 -30.88 0.53
N ALA A 283 -21.72 -30.65 -0.75
CA ALA A 283 -21.88 -31.67 -1.78
C ALA A 283 -21.04 -32.93 -1.52
N GLU A 284 -19.82 -32.79 -1.00
CA GLU A 284 -18.98 -33.91 -0.59
C GLU A 284 -19.57 -34.69 0.61
N GLN A 285 -20.07 -33.97 1.61
CA GLN A 285 -20.73 -34.57 2.78
C GLN A 285 -22.00 -35.32 2.38
N ASP A 286 -22.84 -34.73 1.54
CA ASP A 286 -24.08 -35.34 1.05
C ASP A 286 -23.82 -36.60 0.23
N ALA A 287 -22.79 -36.57 -0.62
CA ALA A 287 -22.34 -37.74 -1.38
C ALA A 287 -21.87 -38.87 -0.44
N HIS A 288 -21.14 -38.53 0.63
CA HIS A 288 -20.70 -39.48 1.63
C HIS A 288 -21.88 -40.10 2.39
N VAL A 289 -22.77 -39.28 2.94
CA VAL A 289 -23.97 -39.73 3.68
C VAL A 289 -24.85 -40.61 2.78
N SER A 290 -25.07 -40.20 1.54
CA SER A 290 -25.83 -40.99 0.56
C SER A 290 -25.19 -42.36 0.29
N LYS A 291 -23.85 -42.41 0.18
CA LYS A 291 -23.12 -43.67 0.00
C LYS A 291 -23.27 -44.58 1.22
N VAL A 292 -23.14 -44.04 2.44
CA VAL A 292 -23.34 -44.80 3.67
C VAL A 292 -24.76 -45.36 3.75
N GLY A 293 -25.77 -44.52 3.52
CA GLY A 293 -27.18 -44.96 3.52
C GLY A 293 -27.46 -46.11 2.55
N ARG A 294 -26.93 -46.03 1.32
CA ARG A 294 -27.05 -47.13 0.35
C ARG A 294 -26.40 -48.43 0.86
N LEU A 295 -25.17 -48.35 1.36
CA LEU A 295 -24.44 -49.55 1.84
C LEU A 295 -25.08 -50.17 3.09
N SER A 296 -25.61 -49.35 4.00
CA SER A 296 -26.34 -49.84 5.18
C SER A 296 -27.63 -50.54 4.79
N SER A 297 -28.38 -50.02 3.81
CA SER A 297 -29.63 -50.64 3.34
C SER A 297 -29.42 -52.01 2.67
N MET A 298 -28.27 -52.19 1.99
CA MET A 298 -27.86 -53.46 1.40
C MET A 298 -27.42 -54.50 2.45
N ALA A 299 -26.94 -54.07 3.62
CA ALA A 299 -26.50 -54.98 4.68
C ALA A 299 -27.66 -55.50 5.54
N THR A 300 -28.82 -54.83 5.50
CA THR A 300 -30.02 -55.17 6.27
C THR A 300 -31.12 -55.86 5.45
N SER A 301 -30.91 -56.05 4.14
CA SER A 301 -31.80 -56.78 3.22
C SER A 301 -31.30 -58.19 2.97
#